data_AF-D7NGL0-F1
#
_entry.id   AF-D7NGL0-F1
#
_cell.length_a   1.000
_cell.length_b   1.000
_cell.length_c   1.000
_cell.angle_alpha   90.00
_cell.angle_beta   90.00
_cell.angle_gamma   90.00
#
_symmetry.space_group_name_H-M   'P 1'
#
loop_
_entity.id
_entity.type
_entity.pdbx_description
1 polymer ?
#
loop_
_entity_poly.entity_id
_entity_poly.type
_entity_poly.pdbx_seq_one_letter_code
_entity_poly.pdbx_strand_id
1 'polypeptide(L)'
;YHRLYDYEANNQAEDKEEREKLNRLYDGYVGRWGYFNQKTNTDVIKMDATGVEMLFLERSENGKYIKADIFDHPTAFSTSELSIASDPMEALGASLNKYGTVELDYMSSLLPDMEESDMLSALEGRIFYNPEEDSYEVADKFISGNVIEKAERIESWLLDHPEHEEAKQSLTALRAATPTPIPFADLDFNLGERWIPAKVYGKFASEFFETDIRVSYHSNMDEYAIGCDQKNGNIWHKYAVQGEFRRYDGLNLLKHALHNTIPDINKSKTILDAEGNEKTIKVRDGHAIQMANAKIEEIRQGFVDWLGRTPDTFKEQLSDRYNRLF
;
A
#
# COMPACT_ATOMS: atom_id res chain seq x y z
N TYR A 1 36.78 -16.17 0.88
CA TYR A 1 35.38 -15.95 1.21
C TYR A 1 34.80 -14.85 0.32
N HIS A 2 35.03 -13.56 0.57
CA HIS A 2 34.41 -12.48 -0.21
C HIS A 2 34.53 -12.63 -1.72
N ARG A 3 35.73 -12.92 -2.26
CA ARG A 3 35.88 -13.12 -3.71
C ARG A 3 34.99 -14.21 -4.28
N LEU A 4 34.84 -15.33 -3.57
CA LEU A 4 33.96 -16.43 -3.96
C LEU A 4 32.50 -15.99 -3.89
N TYR A 5 32.10 -15.41 -2.75
CA TYR A 5 30.72 -14.97 -2.52
C TYR A 5 30.30 -13.88 -3.51
N ASP A 6 31.13 -12.84 -3.70
CA ASP A 6 30.86 -11.73 -4.60
C ASP A 6 30.81 -12.18 -6.06
N TYR A 7 31.68 -13.11 -6.47
CA TYR A 7 31.63 -13.68 -7.82
C TYR A 7 30.34 -14.46 -8.04
N GLU A 8 29.99 -15.36 -7.12
CA GLU A 8 28.79 -16.20 -7.22
C GLU A 8 27.50 -15.38 -7.15
N ALA A 9 27.46 -14.36 -6.29
CA ALA A 9 26.32 -13.46 -6.15
C ALA A 9 26.09 -12.62 -7.41
N ASN A 10 27.16 -12.12 -8.04
CA ASN A 10 27.05 -11.25 -9.21
C ASN A 10 26.83 -12.02 -10.52
N ASN A 11 27.45 -13.19 -10.66
CA ASN A 11 27.41 -13.94 -11.92
C ASN A 11 26.38 -15.08 -11.91
N GLN A 12 25.78 -15.40 -10.77
CA GLN A 12 24.89 -16.56 -10.58
C GLN A 12 25.49 -17.86 -11.13
N ALA A 13 26.81 -17.98 -11.03
CA ALA A 13 27.57 -19.09 -11.57
C ALA A 13 28.55 -19.60 -10.53
N GLU A 14 28.68 -20.92 -10.45
CA GLU A 14 29.57 -21.61 -9.51
C GLU A 14 31.05 -21.35 -9.84
N ASP A 15 31.82 -20.81 -8.89
CA ASP A 15 33.28 -20.70 -9.00
C ASP A 15 33.98 -21.82 -8.25
N LYS A 16 34.18 -22.93 -8.97
CA LYS A 16 34.85 -24.12 -8.42
C LYS A 16 36.29 -23.85 -8.02
N GLU A 17 37.01 -22.99 -8.75
CA GLU A 17 38.44 -22.73 -8.50
C GLU A 17 38.64 -21.92 -7.21
N GLU A 18 37.89 -20.83 -7.02
CA GLU A 18 37.95 -20.05 -5.79
C GLU A 18 37.38 -20.83 -4.59
N ARG A 19 36.41 -21.74 -4.80
CA ARG A 19 35.94 -22.63 -3.72
C ARG A 19 36.96 -23.68 -3.33
N GLU A 20 37.65 -24.30 -4.27
CA GLU A 20 38.76 -25.22 -3.98
C GLU A 20 39.90 -24.50 -3.25
N LYS A 21 40.19 -23.26 -3.64
CA LYS A 21 41.17 -22.41 -2.95
C LYS A 21 40.73 -22.06 -1.53
N LEU A 22 39.47 -21.71 -1.32
CA LEU A 22 38.91 -21.47 0.01
C LEU A 22 39.03 -22.72 0.90
N ASN A 23 38.69 -23.90 0.36
CA ASN A 23 38.86 -25.19 1.02
C ASN A 23 40.32 -25.43 1.43
N ARG A 24 41.26 -25.25 0.51
CA ARG A 24 42.70 -25.44 0.80
C ARG A 24 43.21 -24.49 1.88
N LEU A 25 42.80 -23.22 1.86
CA LEU A 25 43.20 -22.23 2.85
C LEU A 25 42.64 -22.57 4.25
N TYR A 26 41.37 -22.97 4.30
CA TYR A 26 40.73 -23.41 5.53
C TYR A 26 41.38 -24.67 6.10
N ASP A 27 41.55 -25.72 5.28
CA ASP A 27 42.14 -26.98 5.73
C ASP A 27 43.59 -26.80 6.20
N GLY A 28 44.34 -25.93 5.52
CA GLY A 28 45.69 -25.54 5.94
C GLY A 28 45.72 -24.82 7.29
N TYR A 29 44.73 -23.95 7.56
CA TYR A 29 44.61 -23.28 8.85
C TYR A 29 44.25 -24.27 9.96
N VAL A 30 43.20 -25.07 9.76
CA VAL A 30 42.70 -26.02 10.76
C VAL A 30 43.75 -27.07 11.10
N GLY A 31 44.51 -27.54 10.09
CA GLY A 31 45.60 -28.50 10.31
C GLY A 31 46.74 -27.97 11.20
N ARG A 32 46.95 -26.65 11.26
CA ARG A 32 48.04 -26.04 12.01
C ARG A 32 47.62 -25.41 13.33
N TRP A 33 46.41 -24.86 13.39
CA TRP A 33 45.93 -24.05 14.53
C TRP A 33 44.57 -24.50 15.09
N GLY A 34 43.93 -25.52 14.52
CA GLY A 34 42.59 -25.95 14.94
C GLY A 34 41.46 -25.09 14.36
N TYR A 35 40.23 -25.34 14.78
CA TYR A 35 39.02 -24.68 14.24
C TYR A 35 38.95 -23.20 14.62
N PHE A 36 38.36 -22.36 13.77
CA PHE A 36 38.18 -20.93 14.00
C PHE A 36 37.37 -20.64 15.26
N ASN A 37 36.28 -21.37 15.49
CA ASN A 37 35.40 -21.19 16.64
C ASN A 37 35.92 -21.83 17.94
N GLN A 38 37.12 -22.45 17.93
CA GLN A 38 37.77 -22.83 19.18
C GLN A 38 38.10 -21.59 20.00
N LYS A 39 37.86 -21.65 21.32
CA LYS A 39 38.02 -20.51 22.23
C LYS A 39 39.35 -19.75 22.07
N THR A 40 40.46 -20.47 21.89
CA THR A 40 41.80 -19.89 21.71
C THR A 40 41.95 -19.08 20.41
N ASN A 41 41.25 -19.49 19.35
CA ASN A 41 41.31 -18.84 18.04
C ASN A 41 40.29 -17.71 17.95
N THR A 42 39.08 -17.91 18.49
CA THR A 42 38.00 -16.91 18.51
C THR A 42 38.46 -15.59 19.12
N ASP A 43 39.20 -15.63 20.23
CA ASP A 43 39.67 -14.42 20.91
C ASP A 43 40.66 -13.61 20.06
N VAL A 44 41.50 -14.29 19.27
CA VAL A 44 42.47 -13.64 18.37
C VAL A 44 41.78 -13.12 17.11
N ILE A 45 40.89 -13.92 16.51
CA ILE A 45 40.16 -13.57 15.29
C ILE A 45 39.29 -12.33 15.52
N LYS A 46 38.63 -12.21 16.68
CA LYS A 46 37.81 -11.05 17.04
C LYS A 46 38.60 -9.75 17.22
N MET A 47 39.94 -9.79 17.27
CA MET A 47 40.77 -8.58 17.30
C MET A 47 40.87 -7.92 15.93
N ASP A 48 40.59 -8.65 14.84
CA ASP A 48 40.52 -8.12 13.49
C ASP A 48 39.12 -7.57 13.19
N ALA A 49 39.05 -6.42 12.51
CA ALA A 49 37.79 -5.74 12.17
C ALA A 49 36.87 -6.60 11.27
N THR A 50 37.44 -7.50 10.47
CA THR A 50 36.73 -8.44 9.57
C THR A 50 36.73 -9.88 10.09
N GLY A 51 37.40 -10.16 11.22
CA GLY A 51 37.59 -11.51 11.70
C GLY A 51 36.30 -12.23 12.12
N VAL A 52 35.26 -11.49 12.54
CA VAL A 52 33.96 -12.08 12.91
C VAL A 52 33.36 -12.89 11.77
N GLU A 53 33.55 -12.45 10.52
CA GLU A 53 32.99 -13.12 9.35
C GLU A 53 33.66 -14.48 9.09
N MET A 54 34.92 -14.64 9.46
CA MET A 54 35.62 -15.93 9.39
C MET A 54 35.00 -16.99 10.31
N LEU A 55 34.37 -16.58 11.41
CA LEU A 55 33.71 -17.50 12.33
C LEU A 55 32.47 -18.16 11.70
N PHE A 56 31.84 -17.53 10.71
CA PHE A 56 30.69 -18.11 9.98
C PHE A 56 31.09 -19.20 8.98
N LEU A 57 32.39 -19.40 8.73
CA LEU A 57 32.90 -20.49 7.89
C LEU A 57 32.79 -21.87 8.58
N GLU A 58 32.42 -21.90 9.86
CA GLU A 58 32.18 -23.12 10.61
C GLU A 58 30.80 -23.11 11.24
N ARG A 59 30.11 -24.25 11.15
CA ARG A 59 28.87 -24.52 11.88
C ARG A 59 29.13 -25.53 12.98
N SER A 60 28.39 -25.44 14.08
CA SER A 60 28.51 -26.37 15.21
C SER A 60 27.37 -27.37 15.16
N GLU A 61 27.69 -28.64 14.97
CA GLU A 61 26.74 -29.75 15.01
C GLU A 61 27.16 -30.74 16.10
N ASN A 62 26.28 -31.00 17.08
CA ASN A 62 26.54 -31.90 18.22
C ASN A 62 27.86 -31.59 18.98
N GLY A 63 28.21 -30.30 19.10
CA GLY A 63 29.42 -29.85 19.78
C GLY A 63 30.72 -30.07 19.00
N LYS A 64 30.63 -30.43 17.71
CA LYS A 64 31.78 -30.49 16.78
C LYS A 64 31.66 -29.37 15.75
N TYR A 65 32.80 -28.77 15.41
CA TYR A 65 32.88 -27.79 14.33
C TYR A 65 33.02 -28.50 12.99
N ILE A 66 32.12 -28.19 12.06
CA ILE A 66 32.13 -28.67 10.69
C ILE A 66 32.11 -27.48 9.72
N LYS A 67 32.61 -27.69 8.49
CA LYS A 67 32.61 -26.66 7.45
C LYS A 67 31.18 -26.15 7.18
N ALA A 68 31.06 -24.84 6.94
CA ALA A 68 29.82 -24.22 6.47
C ALA A 68 29.48 -24.62 5.02
N ASP A 69 28.26 -24.34 4.58
CA ASP A 69 27.72 -24.83 3.30
C ASP A 69 28.46 -24.25 2.08
N ILE A 70 29.05 -23.05 2.22
CA ILE A 70 29.85 -22.39 1.15
C ILE A 70 31.08 -23.19 0.71
N PHE A 71 31.53 -24.17 1.50
CA PHE A 71 32.63 -25.05 1.13
C PHE A 71 32.23 -26.15 0.15
N ASP A 72 30.94 -26.42 0.00
CA ASP A 72 30.40 -27.52 -0.80
C ASP A 72 29.66 -26.99 -2.04
N HIS A 73 28.71 -26.06 -1.88
CA HIS A 73 27.88 -25.52 -2.96
C HIS A 73 27.68 -23.99 -2.85
N PRO A 74 27.23 -23.29 -3.92
CA PRO A 74 26.94 -21.86 -3.85
C PRO A 74 25.87 -21.57 -2.80
N THR A 75 26.14 -20.57 -1.94
CA THR A 75 25.16 -20.08 -0.96
C THR A 75 24.58 -18.71 -1.34
N ALA A 76 25.09 -18.11 -2.42
CA ALA A 76 24.65 -16.81 -2.90
C ALA A 76 23.41 -16.88 -3.81
N PHE A 77 23.13 -18.05 -4.39
CA PHE A 77 21.98 -18.31 -5.27
C PHE A 77 21.55 -19.78 -5.14
N SER A 78 20.30 -20.08 -5.52
CA SER A 78 19.78 -21.45 -5.48
C SER A 78 20.33 -22.29 -6.63
N THR A 79 20.92 -23.45 -6.34
CA THR A 79 21.36 -24.43 -7.35
C THR A 79 20.34 -25.52 -7.63
N SER A 80 19.28 -25.63 -6.82
CA SER A 80 18.19 -26.56 -7.08
C SER A 80 17.25 -25.95 -8.13
N GLU A 81 17.71 -25.92 -9.37
CA GLU A 81 16.79 -25.78 -10.49
C GLU A 81 16.01 -27.09 -10.58
N LEU A 82 14.69 -27.01 -10.43
CA LEU A 82 13.81 -28.10 -10.81
C LEU A 82 14.13 -28.38 -12.29
N SER A 83 14.64 -29.56 -12.61
CA SER A 83 15.01 -29.87 -13.99
C SER A 83 13.81 -30.34 -14.81
N ILE A 84 12.86 -31.01 -14.16
CA ILE A 84 11.63 -31.55 -14.74
C ILE A 84 10.53 -31.41 -13.67
N ALA A 85 9.38 -30.86 -14.04
CA ALA A 85 8.18 -30.85 -13.21
C ALA A 85 7.33 -32.10 -13.46
N SER A 86 6.62 -32.55 -12.43
CA SER A 86 5.68 -33.67 -12.54
C SER A 86 4.30 -33.23 -13.03
N ASP A 87 3.92 -31.97 -12.76
CA ASP A 87 2.65 -31.39 -13.20
C ASP A 87 2.76 -29.87 -13.48
N PRO A 88 1.77 -29.28 -14.19
CA PRO A 88 1.71 -27.83 -14.45
C PRO A 88 1.73 -26.94 -13.21
N MET A 89 1.22 -27.41 -12.07
CA MET A 89 1.22 -26.63 -10.83
C MET A 89 2.62 -26.55 -10.21
N GLU A 90 3.41 -27.62 -10.28
CA GLU A 90 4.80 -27.65 -9.87
C GLU A 90 5.66 -26.75 -10.76
N ALA A 91 5.42 -26.77 -12.08
CA ALA A 91 6.06 -25.85 -13.03
C ALA A 91 5.71 -24.38 -12.73
N LEU A 92 4.44 -24.08 -12.45
CA LEU A 92 4.00 -22.74 -12.04
C LEU A 92 4.69 -22.29 -10.75
N GLY A 93 4.73 -23.16 -9.73
CA GLY A 93 5.43 -22.89 -8.49
C GLY A 93 6.93 -22.62 -8.69
N ALA A 94 7.59 -23.39 -9.58
CA ALA A 94 8.97 -23.17 -9.94
C ALA A 94 9.19 -21.83 -10.66
N SER A 95 8.29 -21.43 -11.57
CA SER A 95 8.33 -20.12 -12.24
C SER A 95 8.21 -18.98 -11.24
N LEU A 96 7.23 -19.04 -10.34
CA LEU A 96 7.01 -18.02 -9.32
C LEU A 96 8.19 -17.94 -8.34
N ASN A 97 8.79 -19.07 -7.95
CA ASN A 97 9.95 -19.07 -7.08
C ASN A 97 11.21 -18.48 -7.75
N LYS A 98 11.36 -18.65 -9.07
CA LYS A 98 12.54 -18.19 -9.81
C LYS A 98 12.41 -16.73 -10.28
N TYR A 99 11.26 -16.36 -10.85
CA TYR A 99 11.06 -15.07 -11.50
C TYR A 99 10.05 -14.16 -10.77
N GLY A 100 9.21 -14.71 -9.89
CA GLY A 100 8.11 -13.98 -9.27
C GLY A 100 6.91 -13.75 -10.20
N THR A 101 6.97 -14.25 -11.43
CA THR A 101 5.96 -14.11 -12.50
C THR A 101 5.67 -15.48 -13.15
N VAL A 102 4.59 -15.54 -13.94
CA VAL A 102 4.24 -16.72 -14.72
C VAL A 102 4.97 -16.66 -16.07
N GLU A 103 6.06 -17.40 -16.18
CA GLU A 103 6.90 -17.46 -17.38
C GLU A 103 6.61 -18.75 -18.16
N LEU A 104 5.77 -18.66 -19.18
CA LEU A 104 5.31 -19.82 -19.95
C LEU A 104 6.47 -20.58 -20.61
N ASP A 105 7.45 -19.87 -21.17
CA ASP A 105 8.64 -20.49 -21.80
C ASP A 105 9.42 -21.36 -20.80
N TYR A 106 9.59 -20.86 -19.58
CA TYR A 106 10.26 -21.60 -18.53
C TYR A 106 9.42 -22.79 -18.07
N MET A 107 8.13 -22.62 -17.87
CA MET A 107 7.23 -23.70 -17.47
C MET A 107 7.19 -24.83 -18.52
N SER A 108 7.10 -24.49 -19.80
CA SER A 108 7.17 -25.43 -20.91
C SER A 108 8.52 -26.17 -20.96
N SER A 109 9.62 -25.51 -20.60
CA SER A 109 10.93 -26.17 -20.51
C SER A 109 11.01 -27.25 -19.42
N LEU A 110 10.17 -27.13 -18.37
CA LEU A 110 10.08 -28.11 -17.28
C LEU A 110 9.15 -29.28 -17.59
N LEU A 111 8.29 -29.14 -18.60
CA LEU A 111 7.28 -30.12 -19.03
C LEU A 111 7.45 -30.46 -20.52
N PRO A 112 8.57 -31.09 -20.92
CA PRO A 112 8.89 -31.30 -22.33
C PRO A 112 7.91 -32.21 -23.08
N ASP A 113 7.13 -33.02 -22.35
CA ASP A 113 6.15 -33.96 -22.91
C ASP A 113 4.71 -33.38 -22.98
N MET A 114 4.50 -32.11 -22.63
CA MET A 114 3.19 -31.45 -22.60
C MET A 114 3.17 -30.23 -23.53
N GLU A 115 2.10 -30.07 -24.31
CA GLU A 115 1.91 -28.85 -25.09
C GLU A 115 1.47 -27.68 -24.20
N GLU A 116 1.83 -26.46 -24.58
CA GLU A 116 1.49 -25.24 -23.86
C GLU A 116 -0.03 -25.06 -23.70
N SER A 117 -0.80 -25.43 -24.72
CA SER A 117 -2.27 -25.40 -24.71
C SER A 117 -2.86 -26.32 -23.63
N ASP A 118 -2.31 -27.52 -23.46
CA ASP A 118 -2.72 -28.48 -22.43
C ASP A 118 -2.30 -27.99 -21.03
N MET A 119 -1.12 -27.38 -20.92
CA MET A 119 -0.63 -26.76 -19.69
C MET A 119 -1.54 -25.60 -19.24
N LEU A 120 -1.89 -24.70 -20.15
CA LEU A 120 -2.81 -23.58 -19.90
C LEU A 120 -4.20 -24.10 -19.49
N SER A 121 -4.70 -25.13 -20.17
CA SER A 121 -5.97 -25.77 -19.83
C SER A 121 -5.94 -26.40 -18.43
N ALA A 122 -4.84 -27.02 -18.04
CA ALA A 122 -4.66 -27.58 -16.70
C ALA A 122 -4.58 -26.50 -15.60
N LEU A 123 -4.18 -25.27 -15.96
CA LEU A 123 -4.07 -24.11 -15.08
C LEU A 123 -5.28 -23.17 -15.17
N GLU A 124 -6.36 -23.58 -15.85
CA GLU A 124 -7.59 -22.80 -15.96
C GLU A 124 -8.14 -22.43 -14.57
N GLY A 125 -8.45 -21.16 -14.37
CA GLY A 125 -8.90 -20.62 -13.09
C GLY A 125 -7.80 -20.41 -12.04
N ARG A 126 -6.54 -20.79 -12.34
CA ARG A 126 -5.36 -20.51 -11.49
C ARG A 126 -4.50 -19.37 -12.03
N ILE A 127 -4.47 -19.22 -13.34
CA ILE A 127 -3.80 -18.11 -14.02
C ILE A 127 -4.77 -17.42 -14.97
N PHE A 128 -4.56 -16.13 -15.20
CA PHE A 128 -5.34 -15.32 -16.13
C PHE A 128 -4.40 -14.44 -16.95
N TYR A 129 -4.75 -14.23 -18.21
CA TYR A 129 -3.97 -13.37 -19.10
C TYR A 129 -4.29 -11.90 -18.84
N ASN A 130 -3.26 -11.10 -18.60
CA ASN A 130 -3.37 -9.66 -18.45
C ASN A 130 -2.92 -8.95 -19.75
N PRO A 131 -3.84 -8.42 -20.56
CA PRO A 131 -3.50 -7.77 -21.83
C PRO A 131 -2.74 -6.43 -21.67
N GLU A 132 -2.74 -5.82 -20.48
CA GLU A 132 -1.96 -4.59 -20.24
C GLU A 132 -0.46 -4.89 -20.08
N GLU A 133 -0.13 -6.03 -19.49
CA GLU A 133 1.23 -6.48 -19.22
C GLU A 133 1.72 -7.54 -20.23
N ASP A 134 0.86 -7.91 -21.19
CA ASP A 134 1.09 -8.97 -22.18
C ASP A 134 1.64 -10.26 -21.56
N SER A 135 1.08 -10.66 -20.40
CA SER A 135 1.62 -11.76 -19.60
C SER A 135 0.54 -12.43 -18.76
N TYR A 136 0.82 -13.64 -18.27
CA TYR A 136 -0.07 -14.35 -17.36
C TYR A 136 0.20 -13.96 -15.91
N GLU A 137 -0.86 -13.86 -15.14
CA GLU A 137 -0.82 -13.62 -13.70
C GLU A 137 -1.58 -14.70 -12.95
N VAL A 138 -1.11 -15.03 -11.75
CA VAL A 138 -1.87 -15.90 -10.85
C VAL A 138 -3.18 -15.26 -10.42
N ALA A 139 -4.22 -16.08 -10.21
CA ALA A 139 -5.55 -15.65 -9.83
C ALA A 139 -5.55 -14.71 -8.61
N ASP A 140 -4.75 -15.02 -7.60
CA ASP A 140 -4.63 -14.22 -6.38
C ASP A 140 -4.11 -12.80 -6.65
N LYS A 141 -3.26 -12.62 -7.66
CA LYS A 141 -2.74 -11.31 -8.08
C LYS A 141 -3.73 -10.63 -9.03
N PHE A 142 -4.21 -11.37 -10.02
CA PHE A 142 -5.07 -10.85 -11.08
C PHE A 142 -6.41 -10.33 -10.53
N ILE A 143 -7.06 -11.12 -9.66
CA ILE A 143 -8.36 -10.83 -9.03
C ILE A 143 -8.21 -9.93 -7.78
N SER A 144 -7.00 -9.45 -7.48
CA SER A 144 -6.80 -8.48 -6.39
C SER A 144 -7.02 -7.03 -6.82
N GLY A 145 -7.32 -6.17 -5.86
CA GLY A 145 -7.48 -4.73 -6.07
C GLY A 145 -8.83 -4.36 -6.70
N ASN A 146 -8.85 -3.26 -7.47
CA ASN A 146 -10.08 -2.78 -8.10
C ASN A 146 -10.44 -3.63 -9.32
N VAL A 147 -11.17 -4.73 -9.08
CA VAL A 147 -11.60 -5.67 -10.12
C VAL A 147 -12.54 -5.05 -11.14
N ILE A 148 -13.33 -4.04 -10.76
CA ILE A 148 -14.25 -3.35 -11.66
C ILE A 148 -13.45 -2.52 -12.68
N GLU A 149 -12.50 -1.71 -12.19
CA GLU A 149 -11.64 -0.93 -13.07
C GLU A 149 -10.82 -1.82 -14.01
N LYS A 150 -10.24 -2.93 -13.48
CA LYS A 150 -9.53 -3.90 -14.32
C LYS A 150 -10.45 -4.50 -15.40
N ALA A 151 -11.68 -4.87 -15.04
CA ALA A 151 -12.65 -5.43 -15.99
C ALA A 151 -13.01 -4.41 -17.09
N GLU A 152 -13.23 -3.14 -16.74
CA GLU A 152 -13.51 -2.06 -17.70
C GLU A 152 -12.35 -1.85 -18.68
N ARG A 153 -11.11 -1.90 -18.20
CA ARG A 153 -9.92 -1.76 -19.06
C ARG A 153 -9.76 -2.93 -20.03
N ILE A 154 -9.92 -4.16 -19.56
CA ILE A 154 -9.86 -5.36 -20.41
C ILE A 154 -11.02 -5.36 -21.42
N GLU A 155 -12.23 -4.97 -21.00
CA GLU A 155 -13.37 -4.83 -21.91
C GLU A 155 -13.10 -3.79 -23.00
N SER A 156 -12.49 -2.64 -22.65
CA SER A 156 -12.08 -1.65 -23.64
C SER A 156 -11.03 -2.18 -24.60
N TRP A 157 -10.04 -2.95 -24.11
CA TRP A 157 -9.01 -3.54 -24.95
C TRP A 157 -9.56 -4.60 -25.92
N LEU A 158 -10.55 -5.38 -25.47
CA LEU A 158 -11.26 -6.38 -26.28
C LEU A 158 -12.09 -5.77 -27.42
N LEU A 159 -12.45 -4.48 -27.37
CA LEU A 159 -13.10 -3.80 -28.50
C LEU A 159 -12.18 -3.75 -29.73
N ASP A 160 -10.87 -3.59 -29.50
CA ASP A 160 -9.86 -3.56 -30.56
C ASP A 160 -9.33 -4.96 -30.92
N HIS A 161 -9.48 -5.94 -30.01
CA HIS A 161 -9.01 -7.33 -30.16
C HIS A 161 -10.10 -8.37 -29.86
N PRO A 162 -11.19 -8.42 -30.66
CA PRO A 162 -12.37 -9.23 -30.34
C PRO A 162 -12.17 -10.74 -30.43
N GLU A 163 -11.10 -11.21 -31.07
CA GLU A 163 -10.82 -12.65 -31.28
C GLU A 163 -9.93 -13.25 -30.18
N HIS A 164 -9.51 -12.47 -29.17
CA HIS A 164 -8.62 -12.97 -28.12
C HIS A 164 -9.40 -13.68 -27.00
N GLU A 165 -9.36 -15.00 -26.97
CA GLU A 165 -10.20 -15.82 -26.08
C GLU A 165 -9.74 -15.78 -24.61
N GLU A 166 -8.43 -15.77 -24.37
CA GLU A 166 -7.83 -15.73 -23.03
C GLU A 166 -8.17 -14.44 -22.29
N ALA A 167 -8.20 -13.31 -23.01
CA ALA A 167 -8.67 -12.03 -22.47
C ALA A 167 -10.17 -12.06 -22.12
N LYS A 168 -11.01 -12.76 -22.91
CA LYS A 168 -12.44 -12.95 -22.60
C LYS A 168 -12.65 -13.81 -21.34
N GLN A 169 -11.85 -14.87 -21.18
CA GLN A 169 -11.89 -15.70 -19.97
C GLN A 169 -11.49 -14.87 -18.74
N SER A 170 -10.42 -14.07 -18.87
CA SER A 170 -9.93 -13.17 -17.83
C SER A 170 -10.98 -12.11 -17.44
N LEU A 171 -11.68 -11.53 -18.41
CA LEU A 171 -12.82 -10.63 -18.17
C LEU A 171 -13.96 -11.33 -17.42
N THR A 172 -14.27 -12.56 -17.80
CA THR A 172 -15.33 -13.36 -17.15
C THR A 172 -14.98 -13.63 -15.68
N ALA A 173 -13.72 -13.94 -15.39
CA ALA A 173 -13.24 -14.14 -14.04
C ALA A 173 -13.34 -12.87 -13.17
N LEU A 174 -12.96 -11.71 -13.71
CA LEU A 174 -13.10 -10.43 -12.99
C LEU A 174 -14.56 -10.08 -12.71
N ARG A 175 -15.46 -10.33 -13.67
CA ARG A 175 -16.91 -10.13 -13.49
C ARG A 175 -17.49 -11.06 -12.42
N ALA A 176 -17.07 -12.32 -12.40
CA ALA A 176 -17.49 -13.28 -11.39
C ALA A 176 -16.97 -12.92 -9.99
N ALA A 177 -15.80 -12.27 -9.91
CA ALA A 177 -15.20 -11.81 -8.67
C ALA A 177 -15.66 -10.40 -8.23
N THR A 178 -16.52 -9.73 -9.02
CA THR A 178 -17.02 -8.40 -8.67
C THR A 178 -17.86 -8.48 -7.39
N PRO A 179 -17.53 -7.69 -6.35
CA PRO A 179 -18.28 -7.69 -5.10
C PRO A 179 -19.74 -7.32 -5.29
N THR A 180 -20.59 -7.79 -4.39
CA THR A 180 -21.99 -7.36 -4.36
C THR A 180 -22.07 -5.87 -4.05
N PRO A 181 -22.73 -5.05 -4.90
CA PRO A 181 -22.82 -3.61 -4.68
C PRO A 181 -23.52 -3.28 -3.37
N ILE A 182 -22.94 -2.37 -2.60
CA ILE A 182 -23.49 -1.85 -1.36
C ILE A 182 -24.53 -0.77 -1.70
N PRO A 183 -25.79 -0.91 -1.26
CA PRO A 183 -26.82 0.09 -1.53
C PRO A 183 -26.58 1.36 -0.73
N PHE A 184 -27.10 2.49 -1.22
CA PHE A 184 -26.95 3.79 -0.56
C PHE A 184 -27.34 3.79 0.93
N ALA A 185 -28.39 3.04 1.30
CA ALA A 185 -28.88 2.98 2.67
C ALA A 185 -27.89 2.34 3.67
N ASP A 186 -26.97 1.51 3.17
CA ASP A 186 -25.97 0.81 3.97
C ASP A 186 -24.61 1.54 3.96
N LEU A 187 -24.49 2.62 3.18
CA LEU A 187 -23.29 3.45 3.13
C LEU A 187 -23.32 4.51 4.24
N ASP A 188 -22.21 4.63 4.96
CA ASP A 188 -21.99 5.70 5.92
C ASP A 188 -21.33 6.90 5.23
N PHE A 189 -21.97 8.07 5.31
CA PHE A 189 -21.53 9.28 4.61
C PHE A 189 -21.01 10.31 5.59
N ASN A 190 -19.76 10.74 5.40
CA ASN A 190 -19.19 11.87 6.11
C ASN A 190 -18.98 13.07 5.19
N LEU A 191 -19.07 14.27 5.77
CA LEU A 191 -18.73 15.50 5.05
C LEU A 191 -17.21 15.57 4.88
N GLY A 192 -16.77 15.74 3.63
CA GLY A 192 -15.35 15.85 3.29
C GLY A 192 -14.69 14.57 2.79
N GLU A 193 -15.40 13.45 2.64
CA GLU A 193 -14.89 12.26 1.94
C GLU A 193 -14.31 12.58 0.55
N ARG A 194 -13.07 12.15 0.27
CA ARG A 194 -12.33 12.57 -0.94
C ARG A 194 -12.90 12.01 -2.23
N TRP A 195 -13.61 10.88 -2.13
CA TRP A 195 -14.26 10.24 -3.26
C TRP A 195 -15.52 10.99 -3.70
N ILE A 196 -16.17 11.77 -2.82
CA ILE A 196 -17.36 12.56 -3.15
C ILE A 196 -16.93 13.83 -3.91
N PRO A 197 -17.52 14.13 -5.09
CA PRO A 197 -17.13 15.30 -5.85
C PRO A 197 -17.35 16.61 -5.08
N ALA A 198 -16.37 17.52 -5.09
CA ALA A 198 -16.45 18.80 -4.38
C ALA A 198 -17.67 19.66 -4.75
N LYS A 199 -18.19 19.52 -5.97
CA LYS A 199 -19.44 20.18 -6.42
C LYS A 199 -20.66 19.77 -5.59
N VAL A 200 -20.69 18.55 -5.05
CA VAL A 200 -21.75 18.08 -4.14
C VAL A 200 -21.72 18.89 -2.85
N TYR A 201 -20.54 19.11 -2.30
CA TYR A 201 -20.37 19.96 -1.11
C TYR A 201 -20.73 21.42 -1.37
N GLY A 202 -20.45 21.95 -2.57
CA GLY A 202 -20.89 23.29 -2.97
C GLY A 202 -22.43 23.42 -3.00
N LYS A 203 -23.14 22.43 -3.56
CA LYS A 203 -24.61 22.41 -3.56
C LYS A 203 -25.17 22.36 -2.15
N PHE A 204 -24.69 21.41 -1.34
CA PHE A 204 -25.07 21.31 0.07
C PHE A 204 -24.83 22.62 0.82
N ALA A 205 -23.61 23.17 0.75
CA ALA A 205 -23.26 24.39 1.46
C ALA A 205 -24.13 25.56 1.01
N SER A 206 -24.46 25.65 -0.28
CA SER A 206 -25.28 26.72 -0.80
C SER A 206 -26.71 26.69 -0.25
N GLU A 207 -27.29 25.49 -0.15
CA GLU A 207 -28.61 25.30 0.47
C GLU A 207 -28.58 25.49 1.98
N PHE A 208 -27.54 24.98 2.66
CA PHE A 208 -27.41 25.06 4.12
C PHE A 208 -27.22 26.49 4.61
N PHE A 209 -26.40 27.28 3.92
CA PHE A 209 -26.14 28.67 4.28
C PHE A 209 -27.09 29.66 3.61
N GLU A 210 -27.91 29.23 2.64
CA GLU A 210 -28.83 30.09 1.87
C GLU A 210 -28.08 31.20 1.08
N THR A 211 -26.95 30.85 0.47
CA THR A 211 -26.16 31.74 -0.41
C THR A 211 -25.30 30.92 -1.37
N ASP A 212 -24.85 31.48 -2.50
CA ASP A 212 -23.99 30.75 -3.44
C ASP A 212 -22.60 30.48 -2.83
N ILE A 213 -22.27 29.20 -2.69
CA ILE A 213 -20.98 28.72 -2.17
C ILE A 213 -20.38 27.73 -3.16
N ARG A 214 -19.19 28.06 -3.63
CA ARG A 214 -18.39 27.24 -4.53
C ARG A 214 -17.32 26.52 -3.73
N VAL A 215 -17.27 25.19 -3.85
CA VAL A 215 -16.25 24.35 -3.21
C VAL A 215 -15.42 23.66 -4.30
N SER A 216 -14.10 23.81 -4.21
CA SER A 216 -13.14 23.10 -5.05
C SER A 216 -12.15 22.33 -4.19
N TYR A 217 -11.69 21.19 -4.67
CA TYR A 217 -10.70 20.35 -4.01
C TYR A 217 -9.40 20.36 -4.82
N HIS A 218 -8.29 20.64 -4.14
CA HIS A 218 -6.95 20.67 -4.71
C HIS A 218 -6.20 19.41 -4.25
N SER A 219 -6.16 18.39 -5.12
CA SER A 219 -5.59 17.07 -4.81
C SER A 219 -4.10 17.09 -4.47
N ASN A 220 -3.34 18.04 -5.02
CA ASN A 220 -1.91 18.19 -4.76
C ASN A 220 -1.60 18.67 -3.33
N MET A 221 -2.54 19.34 -2.67
CA MET A 221 -2.38 19.90 -1.32
C MET A 221 -3.30 19.25 -0.28
N ASP A 222 -4.17 18.31 -0.70
CA ASP A 222 -5.30 17.80 0.09
C ASP A 222 -6.10 18.93 0.75
N GLU A 223 -6.39 19.99 -0.02
CA GLU A 223 -7.03 21.21 0.49
C GLU A 223 -8.36 21.53 -0.21
N TYR A 224 -9.38 21.88 0.58
CA TYR A 224 -10.61 22.48 0.06
C TYR A 224 -10.51 24.00 0.05
N ALA A 225 -10.79 24.58 -1.12
CA ALA A 225 -11.00 26.02 -1.28
C ALA A 225 -12.50 26.32 -1.35
N ILE A 226 -12.91 27.36 -0.63
CA ILE A 226 -14.31 27.77 -0.52
C ILE A 226 -14.41 29.21 -1.02
N GLY A 227 -15.16 29.41 -2.09
CA GLY A 227 -15.50 30.71 -2.66
C GLY A 227 -16.94 31.09 -2.31
N CYS A 228 -17.15 32.35 -1.93
CA CYS A 228 -18.48 32.92 -1.68
C CYS A 228 -18.41 34.42 -1.95
N ASP A 229 -19.21 34.91 -2.92
CA ASP A 229 -19.17 36.32 -3.33
C ASP A 229 -19.94 37.22 -2.35
N GLN A 230 -21.02 36.71 -1.76
CA GLN A 230 -21.87 37.44 -0.82
C GLN A 230 -22.18 36.60 0.43
N LYS A 231 -21.56 36.98 1.54
CA LYS A 231 -21.84 36.37 2.85
C LYS A 231 -23.11 36.98 3.45
N ASN A 232 -23.95 36.15 4.05
CA ASN A 232 -25.20 36.56 4.69
C ASN A 232 -25.16 36.38 6.23
N GLY A 233 -26.30 36.64 6.90
CA GLY A 233 -26.42 36.51 8.35
C GLY A 233 -26.20 35.08 8.88
N ASN A 234 -26.50 34.05 8.07
CA ASN A 234 -26.25 32.66 8.44
C ASN A 234 -24.75 32.41 8.63
N ILE A 235 -23.92 32.92 7.71
CA ILE A 235 -22.46 32.81 7.78
C ILE A 235 -21.86 33.70 8.88
N TRP A 236 -22.31 34.95 8.99
CA TRP A 236 -21.69 35.92 9.91
C TRP A 236 -22.08 35.76 11.37
N HIS A 237 -23.25 35.18 11.64
CA HIS A 237 -23.86 35.16 12.98
C HIS A 237 -24.38 33.79 13.40
N LYS A 238 -25.24 33.13 12.62
CA LYS A 238 -25.91 31.87 13.02
C LYS A 238 -24.91 30.72 13.19
N TYR A 239 -24.01 30.58 12.23
CA TYR A 239 -22.96 29.56 12.19
C TYR A 239 -21.61 30.20 12.42
N ALA A 240 -21.50 31.04 13.45
CA ALA A 240 -20.25 31.70 13.79
C ALA A 240 -19.93 31.56 15.27
N VAL A 241 -18.64 31.47 15.59
CA VAL A 241 -18.13 31.47 16.96
C VAL A 241 -17.21 32.66 17.15
N GLN A 242 -17.52 33.48 18.14
CA GLN A 242 -16.69 34.62 18.51
C GLN A 242 -15.58 34.13 19.47
N GLY A 243 -14.34 34.10 19.00
CA GLY A 243 -13.17 34.00 19.87
C GLY A 243 -12.73 35.38 20.36
N GLU A 244 -11.79 35.41 21.31
CA GLU A 244 -11.25 36.67 21.85
C GLU A 244 -10.50 37.46 20.77
N PHE A 245 -9.66 36.80 19.97
CA PHE A 245 -8.80 37.45 18.97
C PHE A 245 -9.42 37.55 17.57
N ARG A 246 -10.36 36.66 17.24
CA ARG A 246 -11.00 36.62 15.91
C ARG A 246 -12.36 35.94 15.97
N ARG A 247 -13.20 36.22 14.98
CA ARG A 247 -14.43 35.47 14.71
C ARG A 247 -14.14 34.32 13.75
N TYR A 248 -14.68 33.15 14.04
CA TYR A 248 -14.73 32.00 13.16
C TYR A 248 -16.11 31.98 12.52
N ASP A 249 -16.21 32.44 11.27
CA ASP A 249 -17.47 32.49 10.53
C ASP A 249 -17.88 31.12 9.96
N GLY A 250 -19.09 31.02 9.39
CA GLY A 250 -19.63 29.77 8.87
C GLY A 250 -18.77 29.11 7.79
N LEU A 251 -18.05 29.89 6.98
CA LEU A 251 -17.16 29.34 5.97
C LEU A 251 -15.88 28.78 6.57
N ASN A 252 -15.33 29.44 7.60
CA ASN A 252 -14.19 28.89 8.35
C ASN A 252 -14.59 27.57 9.04
N LEU A 253 -15.77 27.51 9.66
CA LEU A 253 -16.27 26.29 10.29
C LEU A 253 -16.59 25.20 9.26
N LEU A 254 -17.16 25.55 8.09
CA LEU A 254 -17.35 24.61 6.97
C LEU A 254 -16.02 24.03 6.48
N LYS A 255 -14.96 24.85 6.37
CA LYS A 255 -13.63 24.36 6.01
C LYS A 255 -13.12 23.34 7.04
N HIS A 256 -13.24 23.64 8.32
CA HIS A 256 -12.90 22.68 9.38
C HIS A 256 -13.76 21.41 9.33
N ALA A 257 -15.05 21.54 9.00
CA ALA A 257 -15.95 20.41 8.83
C ALA A 257 -15.50 19.48 7.68
N LEU A 258 -15.16 20.03 6.51
CA LEU A 258 -14.64 19.30 5.34
C LEU A 258 -13.30 18.60 5.60
N HIS A 259 -12.46 19.18 6.46
CA HIS A 259 -11.17 18.58 6.82
C HIS A 259 -11.24 17.63 8.01
N ASN A 260 -12.42 17.39 8.57
CA ASN A 260 -12.59 16.66 9.82
C ASN A 260 -11.75 17.21 10.99
N THR A 261 -11.64 18.55 11.13
CA THR A 261 -10.84 19.20 12.18
C THR A 261 -11.67 20.19 13.01
N ILE A 262 -11.08 20.72 14.08
CA ILE A 262 -11.65 21.77 14.93
C ILE A 262 -10.65 22.93 15.00
N PRO A 263 -11.09 24.20 14.92
CA PRO A 263 -10.19 25.34 15.07
C PRO A 263 -9.54 25.38 16.44
N ASP A 264 -8.25 25.71 16.50
CA ASP A 264 -7.60 26.02 17.77
C ASP A 264 -7.92 27.46 18.20
N ILE A 265 -8.70 27.60 19.27
CA ILE A 265 -9.14 28.89 19.79
C ILE A 265 -8.47 29.13 21.13
N ASN A 266 -7.77 30.26 21.25
CA ASN A 266 -7.06 30.67 22.45
C ASN A 266 -7.70 31.94 23.04
N LYS A 267 -7.54 32.09 24.36
CA LYS A 267 -7.89 33.28 25.14
C LYS A 267 -6.73 33.74 26.00
N SER A 268 -6.74 35.01 26.37
CA SER A 268 -5.80 35.59 27.32
C SER A 268 -6.18 35.16 28.74
N LYS A 269 -5.19 34.73 29.53
CA LYS A 269 -5.35 34.47 30.95
C LYS A 269 -4.23 35.15 31.70
N THR A 270 -4.59 36.05 32.62
CA THR A 270 -3.64 36.67 33.53
C THR A 270 -3.30 35.69 34.64
N ILE A 271 -2.00 35.46 34.85
CA ILE A 271 -1.43 34.69 35.95
C ILE A 271 -0.45 35.57 36.71
N LEU A 272 -0.28 35.29 38.00
CA LEU A 272 0.77 35.93 38.81
C LEU A 272 2.06 35.12 38.66
N ASP A 273 3.17 35.80 38.38
CA ASP A 273 4.50 35.17 38.37
C ASP A 273 4.99 34.92 39.81
N ALA A 274 6.09 34.18 39.97
CA ALA A 274 6.68 33.86 41.28
C ALA A 274 7.06 35.12 42.10
N GLU A 275 7.21 36.26 41.43
CA GLU A 275 7.55 37.57 41.99
C GLU A 275 6.31 38.46 42.25
N GLY A 276 5.10 37.96 42.01
CA GLY A 276 3.84 38.68 42.24
C GLY A 276 3.44 39.66 41.13
N ASN A 277 4.15 39.68 40.01
CA ASN A 277 3.80 40.50 38.84
C ASN A 277 2.73 39.82 37.98
N GLU A 278 1.78 40.59 37.43
CA GLU A 278 0.78 40.09 36.49
C GLU A 278 1.40 39.80 35.12
N LYS A 279 1.23 38.57 34.62
CA LYS A 279 1.67 38.13 33.30
C LYS A 279 0.49 37.55 32.53
N THR A 280 0.26 38.06 31.32
CA THR A 280 -0.79 37.55 30.43
C THR A 280 -0.22 36.45 29.54
N ILE A 281 -0.78 35.25 29.64
CA ILE A 281 -0.45 34.12 28.77
C ILE A 281 -1.64 33.74 27.88
N LYS A 282 -1.37 33.14 26.72
CA LYS A 282 -2.41 32.56 25.87
C LYS A 282 -2.67 31.12 26.29
N VAL A 283 -3.91 30.82 26.61
CA VAL A 283 -4.38 29.48 26.97
C VAL A 283 -5.54 29.08 26.07
N ARG A 284 -5.73 27.77 25.86
CA ARG A 284 -6.84 27.28 25.04
C ARG A 284 -8.18 27.66 25.65
N ASP A 285 -9.08 28.16 24.82
CA ASP A 285 -10.43 28.49 25.23
C ASP A 285 -11.38 27.31 25.01
N GLY A 286 -11.42 26.40 25.99
CA GLY A 286 -12.24 25.19 25.90
C GLY A 286 -13.72 25.46 25.59
N HIS A 287 -14.28 26.57 26.07
CA HIS A 287 -15.67 26.92 25.80
C HIS A 287 -15.89 27.31 24.33
N ALA A 288 -15.03 28.18 23.78
CA ALA A 288 -15.12 28.55 22.37
C ALA A 288 -14.83 27.36 21.44
N ILE A 289 -13.86 26.50 21.78
CA ILE A 289 -13.57 25.27 21.05
C ILE A 289 -14.79 24.35 21.05
N GLN A 290 -15.44 24.15 22.20
CA GLN A 290 -16.64 23.32 22.30
C GLN A 290 -17.80 23.88 21.47
N MET A 291 -18.03 25.20 21.50
CA MET A 291 -19.03 25.84 20.65
C MET A 291 -18.72 25.68 19.15
N ALA A 292 -17.45 25.82 18.77
CA ALA A 292 -17.02 25.63 17.39
C ALA A 292 -17.23 24.18 16.94
N ASN A 293 -16.89 23.21 17.79
CA ASN A 293 -17.13 21.80 17.54
C ASN A 293 -18.63 21.51 17.36
N ALA A 294 -19.48 22.00 18.25
CA ALA A 294 -20.93 21.82 18.15
C ALA A 294 -21.49 22.36 16.81
N LYS A 295 -20.99 23.52 16.35
CA LYS A 295 -21.38 24.09 15.05
C LYS A 295 -20.83 23.31 13.86
N ILE A 296 -19.63 22.75 13.97
CA ILE A 296 -19.06 21.86 12.95
C ILE A 296 -19.88 20.57 12.82
N GLU A 297 -20.25 19.95 13.94
CA GLU A 297 -21.12 18.78 13.94
C GLU A 297 -22.52 19.08 13.39
N GLU A 298 -23.07 20.26 13.68
CA GLU A 298 -24.34 20.71 13.08
C GLU A 298 -24.25 20.78 11.54
N ILE A 299 -23.12 21.26 11.00
CA ILE A 299 -22.86 21.30 9.55
C ILE A 299 -22.71 19.88 8.99
N ARG A 300 -21.99 18.98 9.67
CA ARG A 300 -21.78 17.60 9.24
C ARG A 300 -23.09 16.81 9.21
N GLN A 301 -23.88 16.88 10.28
CA GLN A 301 -25.18 16.23 10.31
C GLN A 301 -26.12 16.82 9.27
N GLY A 302 -26.07 18.14 9.07
CA GLY A 302 -26.82 18.83 8.01
C GLY A 302 -26.53 18.26 6.62
N PHE A 303 -25.29 17.85 6.34
CA PHE A 303 -24.93 17.21 5.07
C PHE A 303 -25.57 15.83 4.92
N VAL A 304 -25.53 14.99 5.96
CA VAL A 304 -26.15 13.65 5.96
C VAL A 304 -27.66 13.76 5.78
N ASP A 305 -28.31 14.66 6.51
CA ASP A 305 -29.74 14.89 6.40
C ASP A 305 -30.13 15.44 5.02
N TRP A 306 -29.28 16.31 4.45
CA TRP A 306 -29.46 16.85 3.11
C TRP A 306 -29.36 15.74 2.06
N LEU A 307 -28.35 14.86 2.16
CA LEU A 307 -28.22 13.68 1.30
C LEU A 307 -29.47 12.79 1.35
N GLY A 308 -30.05 12.57 2.53
CA GLY A 308 -31.29 11.79 2.68
C GLY A 308 -32.48 12.36 1.91
N ARG A 309 -32.52 13.68 1.69
CA ARG A 309 -33.59 14.37 0.94
C ARG A 309 -33.32 14.51 -0.55
N THR A 310 -32.12 14.14 -1.02
CA THR A 310 -31.80 14.20 -2.45
C THR A 310 -32.59 13.16 -3.25
N PRO A 311 -32.80 13.37 -4.56
CA PRO A 311 -33.48 12.39 -5.42
C PRO A 311 -32.77 11.04 -5.42
N ASP A 312 -33.53 9.95 -5.58
CA ASP A 312 -32.97 8.59 -5.58
C ASP A 312 -31.94 8.38 -6.69
N THR A 313 -32.11 9.04 -7.84
CA THR A 313 -31.11 9.01 -8.93
C THR A 313 -29.75 9.57 -8.52
N PHE A 314 -29.71 10.55 -7.62
CA PHE A 314 -28.46 11.10 -7.10
C PHE A 314 -27.82 10.17 -6.06
N LYS A 315 -28.65 9.51 -5.25
CA LYS A 315 -28.22 8.50 -4.28
C LYS A 315 -27.60 7.29 -4.98
N GLU A 316 -28.25 6.79 -6.03
CA GLU A 316 -27.75 5.71 -6.88
C GLU A 316 -26.40 6.08 -7.51
N GLN A 317 -26.27 7.28 -8.07
CA GLN A 317 -25.00 7.75 -8.63
C GLN A 317 -23.85 7.80 -7.60
N LEU A 318 -24.15 8.17 -6.35
CA LEU A 318 -23.16 8.16 -5.27
C LEU A 318 -22.80 6.74 -4.84
N SER A 319 -23.77 5.84 -4.69
CA SER A 319 -23.49 4.44 -4.35
C SER A 319 -22.72 3.73 -5.46
N ASP A 320 -23.06 3.95 -6.72
CA ASP A 320 -22.34 3.36 -7.86
C ASP A 320 -20.90 3.85 -7.88
N ARG A 321 -20.69 5.14 -7.63
CA ARG A 321 -19.34 5.71 -7.55
C ARG A 321 -18.53 5.10 -6.39
N TYR A 322 -19.15 4.89 -5.24
CA TYR A 322 -18.50 4.23 -4.10
C TYR A 322 -18.07 2.81 -4.47
N ASN A 323 -19.00 1.99 -4.96
CA ASN A 323 -18.76 0.59 -5.33
C ASN A 323 -17.74 0.42 -6.46
N ARG A 324 -17.53 1.45 -7.30
CA ARG A 324 -16.46 1.44 -8.32
C ARG A 324 -15.07 1.75 -7.77
N LEU A 325 -14.99 2.40 -6.62
CA LEU A 325 -13.72 2.81 -6.02
C LEU A 325 -13.23 1.83 -4.94
N PHE A 326 -14.17 1.12 -4.31
CA PHE A 326 -13.95 0.23 -3.16
C PHE A 326 -14.74 -1.05 -3.34
#